data_AF-A0A1I3DAY6-F1
#
_entry.id   AF-A0A1I3DAY6-F1
#
_cell.length_a   1.000
_cell.length_b   1.000
_cell.length_c   1.000
_cell.angle_alpha   90.00
_cell.angle_beta   90.00
_cell.angle_gamma   90.00
#
_symmetry.space_group_name_H-M   'P 1'
#
loop_
_entity.id
_entity.type
_entity.pdbx_description
1 polymer ?
#
loop_
_entity_poly.entity_id
_entity_poly.type
_entity_poly.pdbx_seq_one_letter_code
_entity_poly.pdbx_strand_id
1 'polypeptide(L)'
;MQDRPTGIWILGILNVLGGIGLLFASVYLSFNLDRVQPALDQLGLPPGLLAVGMYFLSGLTLASGVGMFLGTRWGWWCSTFYYVYGIVRNLSAMATVSMLADEIGTGDRGAEYYYMKFGGRAVVALLLYLYLLRGNVIEYFGVQDVNKGKAFGIQFGITMLLFGISTAVSWFAVE
;
A
#
# COMPACT_ATOMS: atom_id res chain seq x y z
N MET A 1 27.14 16.05 2.20
CA MET A 1 26.18 14.92 2.19
C MET A 1 25.78 14.69 3.64
N GLN A 2 24.50 14.78 3.96
CA GLN A 2 24.03 14.54 5.31
C GLN A 2 24.00 13.05 5.60
N ASP A 3 24.35 12.66 6.83
CA ASP A 3 24.36 11.25 7.22
C ASP A 3 22.97 10.65 7.11
N ARG A 4 22.89 9.47 6.48
CA ARG A 4 21.63 8.75 6.30
C ARG A 4 21.08 8.32 7.67
N PRO A 5 19.84 8.69 8.05
CA PRO A 5 19.26 8.21 9.29
C PRO A 5 19.14 6.68 9.30
N THR A 6 19.52 6.03 10.40
CA THR A 6 19.50 4.55 10.52
C THR A 6 18.15 3.94 10.16
N GLY A 7 17.05 4.59 10.55
CA GLY A 7 15.71 4.11 10.20
C GLY A 7 15.41 4.13 8.71
N ILE A 8 15.98 5.06 7.94
CA ILE A 8 15.83 5.07 6.46
C ILE A 8 16.57 3.91 5.81
N TRP A 9 17.72 3.53 6.37
CA TRP A 9 18.44 2.35 5.90
C TRP A 9 17.62 1.07 6.13
N ILE A 10 17.05 0.90 7.33
CA ILE A 10 16.18 -0.24 7.68
C ILE A 10 14.94 -0.26 6.79
N LEU A 11 14.25 0.88 6.65
CA LEU A 11 13.05 0.97 5.80
C LEU A 11 13.34 0.73 4.33
N GLY A 12 14.49 1.21 3.83
CA GLY A 12 14.93 0.94 2.47
C GLY A 12 15.07 -0.56 2.21
N ILE A 13 15.71 -1.30 3.13
CA ILE A 13 15.83 -2.77 3.04
C ILE A 13 14.46 -3.43 3.09
N LEU A 14 13.62 -3.06 4.05
CA LEU A 14 12.29 -3.64 4.19
C LEU A 14 11.42 -3.40 2.96
N ASN A 15 11.48 -2.21 2.35
CA ASN A 15 10.74 -1.89 1.14
C ASN A 15 11.29 -2.63 -0.08
N VAL A 16 12.61 -2.77 -0.22
CA VAL A 16 13.18 -3.59 -1.31
C VAL A 16 12.77 -5.06 -1.14
N LEU A 17 12.96 -5.65 0.03
CA LEU A 17 12.60 -7.06 0.27
C LEU A 17 11.10 -7.29 0.11
N GLY A 18 10.27 -6.40 0.66
CA GLY A 18 8.81 -6.45 0.52
C GLY A 18 8.38 -6.27 -0.94
N GLY A 19 9.01 -5.37 -1.68
CA GLY A 19 8.75 -5.15 -3.10
C GLY A 19 9.15 -6.35 -3.96
N ILE A 20 10.30 -6.97 -3.70
CA ILE A 20 10.73 -8.22 -4.35
C ILE A 20 9.74 -9.33 -4.05
N GLY A 21 9.37 -9.54 -2.78
CA GLY A 21 8.41 -10.57 -2.39
C GLY A 21 7.05 -10.37 -3.04
N LEU A 22 6.56 -9.12 -3.10
CA LEU A 22 5.31 -8.79 -3.76
C LEU A 22 5.40 -9.00 -5.28
N LEU A 23 6.54 -8.69 -5.91
CA LEU A 23 6.76 -8.95 -7.33
C LEU A 23 6.70 -10.45 -7.63
N PHE A 24 7.39 -11.28 -6.83
CA PHE A 24 7.30 -12.73 -6.95
C PHE A 24 5.87 -13.25 -6.78
N ALA A 25 5.12 -12.72 -5.79
CA ALA A 25 3.71 -13.07 -5.62
C ALA A 25 2.85 -12.64 -6.82
N SER A 26 3.12 -11.48 -7.41
CA SER A 26 2.42 -10.96 -8.60
C SER A 26 2.67 -11.84 -9.83
N VAL A 27 3.93 -12.24 -10.04
CA VAL A 27 4.33 -13.15 -11.11
C VAL A 27 3.71 -14.53 -10.91
N TYR A 28 3.77 -15.06 -9.69
CA TYR A 28 3.15 -16.34 -9.35
C TYR A 28 1.64 -16.33 -9.59
N LEU A 29 0.94 -15.28 -9.17
CA LEU A 29 -0.50 -15.11 -9.41
C LEU A 29 -0.80 -15.10 -10.91
N SER A 30 0.00 -14.38 -11.70
CA SER A 30 -0.19 -14.28 -13.15
C SER A 30 -0.03 -15.63 -13.86
N PHE A 31 0.89 -16.49 -13.40
CA PHE A 31 1.06 -17.85 -13.92
C PHE A 31 0.00 -18.85 -13.43
N ASN A 32 -0.75 -18.52 -12.37
CA ASN A 32 -1.74 -19.40 -11.77
C ASN A 32 -3.15 -18.80 -11.79
N LEU A 33 -3.40 -17.84 -12.70
CA LEU A 33 -4.63 -17.04 -12.71
C LEU A 33 -5.88 -17.92 -12.79
N ASP A 34 -5.84 -18.96 -13.62
CA ASP A 34 -6.93 -19.93 -13.82
C ASP A 34 -7.39 -20.60 -12.51
N ARG A 35 -6.48 -20.73 -11.52
CA ARG A 35 -6.79 -21.36 -10.22
C ARG A 35 -7.49 -20.41 -9.26
N VAL A 36 -7.27 -19.11 -9.41
CA VAL A 36 -7.76 -18.08 -8.49
C VAL A 36 -8.98 -17.35 -9.05
N GLN A 37 -9.15 -17.39 -10.37
CA GLN A 37 -10.25 -16.77 -11.09
C GLN A 37 -11.63 -17.12 -10.54
N PRO A 38 -11.98 -18.39 -10.23
CA PRO A 38 -13.31 -18.71 -9.69
C PRO A 38 -13.62 -18.01 -8.37
N ALA A 39 -12.61 -17.80 -7.52
CA ALA A 39 -12.77 -17.08 -6.26
C ALA A 39 -12.84 -15.56 -6.45
N LEU A 40 -12.12 -15.03 -7.45
CA LEU A 40 -12.15 -13.61 -7.79
C LEU A 40 -13.49 -13.21 -8.45
N ASP A 41 -14.03 -14.08 -9.31
CA ASP A 41 -15.32 -13.88 -9.97
C ASP A 41 -16.46 -13.84 -8.94
N GLN A 42 -16.42 -14.70 -7.91
CA GLN A 42 -17.37 -14.66 -6.79
C GLN A 42 -17.32 -13.34 -6.00
N LEU A 43 -16.17 -12.68 -5.98
CA LEU A 43 -15.97 -11.39 -5.31
C LEU A 43 -16.22 -10.19 -6.25
N GLY A 44 -16.60 -10.43 -7.51
CA GLY A 44 -16.74 -9.38 -8.52
C GLY A 44 -15.43 -8.63 -8.79
N LEU A 45 -14.28 -9.30 -8.59
CA LEU A 45 -12.96 -8.68 -8.74
C LEU A 45 -12.34 -9.10 -10.08
N PRO A 46 -12.16 -8.17 -11.04
CA PRO A 46 -11.52 -8.49 -12.31
C PRO A 46 -10.06 -8.95 -12.07
N PRO A 47 -9.68 -10.19 -12.47
CA PRO A 47 -8.34 -10.71 -12.20
C PRO A 47 -7.21 -9.85 -12.79
N GLY A 48 -7.46 -9.23 -13.94
CA GLY A 48 -6.53 -8.29 -14.57
C GLY A 48 -6.28 -7.04 -13.71
N LEU A 49 -7.33 -6.48 -13.07
CA LEU A 49 -7.20 -5.31 -12.21
C LEU A 49 -6.36 -5.63 -10.96
N LEU A 50 -6.57 -6.82 -10.37
CA LEU A 50 -5.78 -7.31 -9.26
C LEU A 50 -4.30 -7.44 -9.63
N ALA A 51 -4.00 -8.08 -10.78
CA ALA A 51 -2.63 -8.25 -11.25
C ALA A 51 -1.94 -6.90 -11.48
N VAL A 52 -2.59 -5.97 -12.18
CA VAL A 52 -2.07 -4.62 -12.43
C VAL A 52 -1.80 -3.89 -11.12
N GLY A 53 -2.73 -3.95 -10.16
CA GLY A 53 -2.57 -3.35 -8.84
C GLY A 53 -1.38 -3.91 -8.07
N MET A 54 -1.17 -5.23 -8.12
CA MET A 54 -0.04 -5.89 -7.47
C MET A 54 1.31 -5.51 -8.13
N TYR A 55 1.38 -5.49 -9.46
CA TYR A 55 2.58 -5.03 -10.17
C TYR A 55 2.89 -3.57 -9.87
N PHE A 56 1.88 -2.68 -9.92
CA PHE A 56 2.04 -1.28 -9.57
C PHE A 56 2.58 -1.12 -8.14
N LEU A 57 1.99 -1.83 -7.18
CA LEU A 57 2.41 -1.75 -5.78
C LEU A 57 3.82 -2.32 -5.57
N SER A 58 4.19 -3.40 -6.27
CA SER A 58 5.55 -3.95 -6.22
C SER A 58 6.58 -2.95 -6.75
N GLY A 59 6.31 -2.33 -7.91
CA GLY A 59 7.14 -1.30 -8.50
C GLY A 59 7.26 -0.08 -7.60
N LEU A 60 6.16 0.38 -7.02
CA LEU A 60 6.14 1.50 -6.07
C LEU A 60 6.98 1.22 -4.83
N THR A 61 6.87 0.01 -4.27
CA THR A 61 7.62 -0.38 -3.06
C THR A 61 9.11 -0.50 -3.34
N LEU A 62 9.49 -1.08 -4.49
CA LEU A 62 10.87 -1.15 -4.96
C LEU A 62 11.46 0.24 -5.22
N ALA A 63 10.74 1.08 -5.96
CA ALA A 63 11.13 2.45 -6.24
C ALA A 63 11.32 3.24 -4.94
N SER A 64 10.38 3.12 -3.99
CA SER A 64 10.51 3.69 -2.65
C SER A 64 11.81 3.24 -1.97
N GLY A 65 12.10 1.94 -1.91
CA GLY A 65 13.31 1.42 -1.27
C GLY A 65 14.60 1.92 -1.92
N VAL A 66 14.66 1.93 -3.26
CA VAL A 66 15.80 2.48 -4.01
C VAL A 66 15.96 3.98 -3.75
N GLY A 67 14.86 4.73 -3.81
CA GLY A 67 14.86 6.17 -3.53
C GLY A 67 15.27 6.50 -2.09
N MET A 68 14.92 5.65 -1.11
CA MET A 68 15.39 5.74 0.27
C MET A 68 16.91 5.59 0.39
N PHE A 69 17.53 4.68 -0.38
CA PHE A 69 18.98 4.56 -0.39
C PHE A 69 19.68 5.70 -1.11
N LEU A 70 19.06 6.27 -2.14
CA LEU A 70 19.62 7.39 -2.89
C LEU A 70 19.38 8.74 -2.22
N GLY A 71 18.49 8.82 -1.22
CA GLY A 71 18.12 10.08 -0.56
C GLY A 71 17.42 11.06 -1.48
N THR A 72 16.65 10.55 -2.46
CA THR A 72 16.06 11.38 -3.50
C THR A 72 14.68 11.90 -3.10
N ARG A 73 14.35 13.12 -3.54
CA ARG A 73 13.01 13.73 -3.34
C ARG A 73 11.88 12.82 -3.83
N TRP A 74 12.04 12.18 -4.99
CA TRP A 74 11.04 11.25 -5.52
C TRP A 74 10.92 9.99 -4.65
N GLY A 75 12.01 9.52 -4.06
CA GLY A 75 12.02 8.40 -3.14
C GLY A 75 11.16 8.67 -1.90
N TRP A 76 11.25 9.89 -1.37
CA TRP A 76 10.38 10.33 -0.28
C TRP A 76 8.90 10.33 -0.68
N TRP A 77 8.55 10.89 -1.85
CA TRP A 77 7.17 10.91 -2.35
C TRP A 77 6.59 9.50 -2.55
N CYS A 78 7.35 8.59 -3.18
CA CYS A 78 6.93 7.20 -3.35
C CYS A 78 6.71 6.49 -2.00
N SER A 79 7.63 6.70 -1.05
CA SER A 79 7.57 6.07 0.27
C SER A 79 6.38 6.56 1.10
N THR A 80 6.21 7.88 1.17
CA THR A 80 5.11 8.49 1.92
C THR A 80 3.76 8.15 1.29
N PHE A 81 3.65 8.16 -0.05
CA PHE A 81 2.45 7.68 -0.74
C PHE A 81 2.17 6.20 -0.46
N TYR A 82 3.18 5.32 -0.51
CA TYR A 82 3.03 3.90 -0.20
C TYR A 82 2.45 3.66 1.19
N TYR A 83 2.93 4.39 2.21
CA TYR A 83 2.39 4.25 3.57
C TYR A 83 0.98 4.86 3.71
N VAL A 84 0.68 6.00 3.08
CA VAL A 84 -0.68 6.57 3.06
C VAL A 84 -1.67 5.62 2.41
N TYR A 85 -1.33 5.09 1.23
CA TYR A 85 -2.10 4.05 0.56
C TYR A 85 -2.27 2.82 1.46
N GLY A 86 -1.21 2.39 2.15
CA GLY A 86 -1.25 1.30 3.12
C GLY A 86 -2.25 1.55 4.25
N ILE A 87 -2.30 2.75 4.82
CA ILE A 87 -3.27 3.12 5.86
C ILE A 87 -4.68 2.99 5.31
N VAL A 88 -4.99 3.69 4.22
CA VAL A 88 -6.34 3.70 3.62
C VAL A 88 -6.78 2.29 3.24
N ARG A 89 -5.90 1.50 2.60
CA ARG A 89 -6.18 0.12 2.22
C ARG A 89 -6.51 -0.76 3.43
N ASN A 90 -5.75 -0.68 4.52
CA ASN A 90 -6.02 -1.48 5.71
C ASN A 90 -7.30 -1.03 6.43
N LEU A 91 -7.58 0.27 6.50
CA LEU A 91 -8.85 0.78 7.03
C LEU A 91 -10.04 0.34 6.18
N SER A 92 -9.91 0.39 4.85
CA SER A 92 -10.92 -0.13 3.92
C SER A 92 -11.15 -1.62 4.15
N ALA A 93 -10.09 -2.42 4.32
CA ALA A 93 -10.21 -3.84 4.59
C ALA A 93 -10.95 -4.13 5.92
N MET A 94 -10.75 -3.31 6.95
CA MET A 94 -11.53 -3.42 8.20
C MET A 94 -13.02 -3.14 7.95
N ALA A 95 -13.34 -2.09 7.19
CA ALA A 95 -14.73 -1.76 6.85
C ALA A 95 -15.40 -2.86 6.00
N THR A 96 -14.67 -3.44 5.04
CA THR A 96 -15.17 -4.56 4.23
C THR A 96 -15.41 -5.80 5.09
N VAL A 97 -14.52 -6.10 6.06
CA VAL A 97 -14.73 -7.23 6.99
C VAL A 97 -16.00 -7.05 7.81
N SER A 98 -16.31 -5.84 8.32
CA SER A 98 -17.62 -5.60 8.98
C SER A 98 -18.79 -5.92 8.08
N MET A 99 -18.75 -5.47 6.83
CA MET A 99 -19.88 -5.61 5.89
C MET A 99 -20.10 -7.07 5.49
N LEU A 100 -19.01 -7.82 5.26
CA LEU A 100 -19.07 -9.20 4.80
C LEU A 100 -19.18 -10.22 5.94
N ALA A 101 -18.87 -9.83 7.18
CA ALA A 101 -18.95 -10.73 8.34
C ALA A 101 -20.37 -11.27 8.54
N ASP A 102 -21.38 -10.42 8.27
CA ASP A 102 -22.80 -10.76 8.39
C ASP A 102 -23.31 -11.61 7.20
N GLU A 103 -22.71 -11.46 6.01
CA GLU A 103 -23.16 -12.14 4.78
C GLU A 103 -22.47 -13.50 4.53
N ILE A 104 -21.17 -13.61 4.78
CA ILE A 104 -20.34 -14.76 4.36
C ILE A 104 -19.92 -15.62 5.57
N GLY A 105 -20.11 -15.10 6.79
CA GLY A 105 -19.51 -15.66 8.00
C GLY A 105 -17.98 -15.43 8.00
N THR A 106 -17.38 -15.21 9.16
CA THR A 106 -15.98 -14.79 9.27
C THR A 106 -14.94 -15.88 8.95
N GLY A 107 -15.34 -17.01 8.34
CA GLY A 107 -14.53 -18.22 8.25
C GLY A 107 -14.14 -18.77 9.63
N ASP A 108 -13.13 -19.66 9.68
CA ASP A 108 -12.67 -20.32 10.90
C ASP A 108 -12.07 -19.36 11.97
N ARG A 109 -11.75 -18.11 11.59
CA ARG A 109 -11.16 -17.11 12.48
C ARG A 109 -12.09 -15.91 12.59
N GLY A 110 -12.65 -15.67 13.77
CA GLY A 110 -13.63 -14.59 14.01
C GLY A 110 -13.21 -13.20 13.51
N ALA A 111 -14.18 -12.31 13.29
CA ALA A 111 -13.97 -10.93 12.81
C ALA A 111 -12.89 -10.16 13.59
N GLU A 112 -12.82 -10.37 14.91
CA GLU A 112 -11.84 -9.76 15.81
C GLU A 112 -10.39 -9.96 15.34
N TYR A 113 -10.06 -11.15 14.83
CA TYR A 113 -8.73 -11.44 14.29
C TYR A 113 -8.38 -10.52 13.12
N TYR A 114 -9.33 -10.31 12.21
CA TYR A 114 -9.14 -9.46 11.04
C TYR A 114 -9.05 -7.97 11.42
N TYR A 115 -9.87 -7.52 12.39
CA TYR A 115 -9.75 -6.16 12.94
C TYR A 115 -8.38 -5.91 13.55
N MET A 116 -7.89 -6.82 14.39
CA MET A 116 -6.58 -6.68 15.02
C MET A 116 -5.46 -6.70 13.97
N LYS A 117 -5.56 -7.59 12.97
CA LYS A 117 -4.59 -7.71 11.87
C LYS A 117 -4.52 -6.45 11.02
N PHE A 118 -5.64 -5.95 10.52
CA PHE A 118 -5.67 -4.79 9.64
C PHE A 118 -5.47 -3.48 10.41
N GLY A 119 -6.06 -3.36 11.61
CA GLY A 119 -5.86 -2.22 12.50
C GLY A 119 -4.41 -2.08 12.93
N GLY A 120 -3.77 -3.17 13.38
CA GLY A 120 -2.35 -3.18 13.71
C GLY A 120 -1.46 -2.76 12.54
N ARG A 121 -1.75 -3.25 11.32
CA ARG A 121 -1.03 -2.83 10.10
C ARG A 121 -1.24 -1.35 9.76
N ALA A 122 -2.45 -0.81 9.95
CA ALA A 122 -2.73 0.61 9.73
C ALA A 122 -1.96 1.49 10.73
N VAL A 123 -1.92 1.09 12.01
CA VAL A 123 -1.14 1.80 13.05
C VAL A 123 0.35 1.77 12.72
N VAL A 124 0.91 0.62 12.35
CA VAL A 124 2.33 0.54 11.95
C VAL A 124 2.61 1.42 10.74
N ALA A 125 1.76 1.38 9.70
CA ALA A 125 1.92 2.23 8.52
C ALA A 125 1.84 3.73 8.87
N LEU A 126 0.96 4.11 9.79
CA LEU A 126 0.86 5.48 10.30
C LEU A 126 2.14 5.91 11.03
N LEU A 127 2.69 5.07 11.91
CA LEU A 127 3.93 5.36 12.61
C LEU A 127 5.11 5.52 11.65
N LEU A 128 5.20 4.67 10.62
CA LEU A 128 6.23 4.77 9.57
C LEU A 128 6.06 6.04 8.72
N TYR A 129 4.82 6.40 8.39
CA TYR A 129 4.50 7.65 7.72
C TYR A 129 4.95 8.86 8.56
N LEU A 130 4.60 8.89 9.85
CA LEU A 130 5.00 9.97 10.76
C LEU A 130 6.53 10.05 10.92
N TYR A 131 7.22 8.91 10.91
CA TYR A 131 8.68 8.86 10.91
C TYR A 131 9.27 9.54 9.66
N LEU A 132 8.68 9.32 8.47
CA LEU A 132 9.11 9.98 7.23
C LEU A 132 8.90 11.50 7.22
N LEU A 133 8.07 12.02 8.14
CA LEU A 133 7.83 13.45 8.33
C LEU A 133 8.72 14.10 9.41
N ARG A 134 9.63 13.32 10.03
CA ARG A 134 10.58 13.83 11.02
C ARG A 134 11.62 14.74 10.36
N GLY A 135 12.04 15.79 11.08
CA GLY A 135 12.95 16.82 10.55
C GLY A 135 14.21 16.25 9.91
N ASN A 136 14.93 15.37 10.60
CA ASN A 136 16.15 14.72 10.10
C ASN A 136 15.93 13.86 8.85
N VAL A 137 14.75 13.26 8.68
CA VAL A 137 14.40 12.49 7.49
C VAL A 137 14.07 13.40 6.31
N ILE A 138 13.26 14.43 6.56
CA ILE A 138 12.94 15.47 5.57
C ILE A 138 14.21 16.14 5.05
N GLU A 139 15.16 16.39 5.94
CA GLU A 139 16.48 16.95 5.62
C GLU A 139 17.27 16.04 4.68
N TYR A 140 17.35 14.75 5.03
CA TYR A 140 18.04 13.74 4.23
C TYR A 140 17.51 13.66 2.79
N PHE A 141 16.19 13.76 2.60
CA PHE A 141 15.56 13.76 1.28
C PHE A 141 15.54 15.13 0.59
N GLY A 142 15.98 16.19 1.28
CA GLY A 142 15.99 17.56 0.77
C GLY A 142 14.60 18.11 0.45
N VAL A 143 13.57 17.76 1.24
CA VAL A 143 12.16 18.16 1.05
C VAL A 143 11.65 19.12 2.14
N GLN A 144 12.55 19.93 2.69
CA GLN A 144 12.29 20.86 3.79
C GLN A 144 11.26 21.95 3.42
N ASP A 145 11.19 22.28 2.13
CA ASP A 145 10.29 23.26 1.53
C ASP A 145 8.85 22.74 1.36
N VAL A 146 8.63 21.44 1.54
CA VAL A 146 7.32 20.81 1.35
C VAL A 146 6.44 21.00 2.58
N ASN A 147 5.29 21.66 2.41
CA ASN A 147 4.27 21.72 3.45
C ASN A 147 3.68 20.32 3.72
N LYS A 148 3.82 19.84 4.95
CA LYS A 148 3.41 18.48 5.37
C LYS A 148 1.92 18.22 5.14
N GLY A 149 1.06 19.18 5.46
CA GLY A 149 -0.39 19.07 5.26
C GLY A 149 -0.76 19.02 3.77
N LYS A 150 -0.08 19.82 2.94
CA LYS A 150 -0.24 19.77 1.48
C LYS A 150 0.21 18.42 0.90
N ALA A 151 1.34 17.88 1.35
CA ALA A 151 1.83 16.57 0.91
C ALA A 151 0.86 15.45 1.28
N PHE A 152 0.35 15.44 2.51
CA PHE A 152 -0.68 14.51 2.95
C PHE A 152 -1.94 14.64 2.08
N GLY A 153 -2.44 15.86 1.87
CA GLY A 153 -3.63 16.11 1.05
C GLY A 153 -3.50 15.61 -0.39
N ILE A 154 -2.33 15.82 -1.02
CA ILE A 154 -2.04 15.30 -2.36
C ILE A 154 -2.06 13.77 -2.35
N GLN A 155 -1.37 13.13 -1.40
CA GLN A 155 -1.26 11.67 -1.33
C GLN A 155 -2.61 11.00 -1.03
N PHE A 156 -3.38 11.58 -0.11
CA PHE A 156 -4.72 11.14 0.20
C PHE A 156 -5.65 11.32 -1.00
N GLY A 157 -5.58 12.47 -1.68
CA GLY A 157 -6.34 12.74 -2.90
C GLY A 157 -6.05 11.73 -4.02
N ILE A 158 -4.77 11.43 -4.27
CA ILE A 158 -4.37 10.39 -5.25
C ILE A 158 -4.91 9.03 -4.82
N THR A 159 -4.84 8.69 -3.53
CA THR A 159 -5.35 7.41 -3.01
C THR A 159 -6.86 7.28 -3.23
N MET A 160 -7.63 8.33 -2.94
CA MET A 160 -9.07 8.37 -3.17
C MET A 160 -9.43 8.32 -4.65
N LEU A 161 -8.64 8.97 -5.51
CA LEU A 161 -8.82 8.91 -6.96
C LEU A 161 -8.60 7.49 -7.48
N LEU A 162 -7.52 6.82 -7.06
CA LEU A 162 -7.26 5.43 -7.43
C LEU A 162 -8.37 4.49 -6.94
N PHE A 163 -8.87 4.72 -5.72
CA PHE A 163 -10.01 3.98 -5.19
C PHE A 163 -11.24 4.16 -6.09
N GLY A 164 -11.62 5.41 -6.40
CA GLY A 164 -12.77 5.70 -7.27
C GLY A 164 -12.64 5.11 -8.68
N ILE A 165 -11.45 5.18 -9.30
CA ILE A 165 -11.19 4.55 -10.60
C ILE A 165 -11.34 3.02 -10.50
N SER A 166 -10.78 2.42 -9.44
CA SER A 166 -10.86 0.97 -9.26
C SER A 166 -12.30 0.51 -9.07
N THR A 167 -13.09 1.25 -8.27
CA THR A 167 -14.52 0.99 -8.12
C THR A 167 -15.27 1.16 -9.45
N ALA A 168 -15.03 2.23 -10.20
CA ALA A 168 -15.68 2.43 -11.49
C ALA A 168 -15.37 1.31 -12.49
N VAL A 169 -14.10 0.90 -12.60
CA VAL A 169 -13.68 -0.21 -13.47
C VAL A 169 -14.34 -1.51 -13.04
N SER A 170 -14.42 -1.81 -11.74
CA SER A 170 -15.12 -2.99 -11.25
C SER A 170 -16.61 -3.00 -11.63
N TRP A 171 -17.28 -1.86 -11.60
CA TRP A 171 -18.69 -1.77 -12.01
C TRP A 171 -18.88 -2.07 -13.50
N PHE A 172 -18.04 -1.49 -14.37
CA PHE A 172 -18.13 -1.73 -15.82
C PHE A 172 -17.61 -3.10 -16.28
N ALA A 173 -16.84 -3.80 -15.45
CA ALA A 173 -16.29 -5.12 -15.77
C ALA A 173 -17.21 -6.29 -15.40
N VAL A 174 -18.29 -6.01 -14.64
CA VAL A 174 -19.29 -7.01 -14.21
C VAL A 174 -20.52 -7.01 -15.13
N GLU A 175 -20.68 -6.01 -16.00
CA GLU A 175 -21.65 -5.99 -17.11
C GLU A 175 -21.14 -6.73 -18.35
#